data_AF-A0A2D3WHU2-F1
#
_entry.id   AF-A0A2D3WHU2-F1
#
_cell.length_a   1.000
_cell.length_b   1.000
_cell.length_c   1.000
_cell.angle_alpha   90.00
_cell.angle_beta   90.00
_cell.angle_gamma   90.00
#
_symmetry.space_group_name_H-M   'P 1'
#
loop_
_entity.id
_entity.type
_entity.pdbx_description
1 polymer ?
#
loop_
_entity_poly.entity_id
_entity_poly.type
_entity_poly.pdbx_seq_one_letter_code
_entity_poly.pdbx_strand_id
1 'polypeptide(L)'
;MRILEPTDFFAETLGGRPSQMDTSAYDGHPFECACGQIHDFDSLNVAVLRELTKMRLVLACPVNDGYITCVKVKGWFRFKGFESLFGTKVEEELDPLNTLSKAINKKLG
;
A
#
# COMPACT_ATOMS: atom_id res chain seq x y z
N MET A 1 -7.36 10.14 1.45
CA MET A 1 -6.73 8.95 2.08
C MET A 1 -6.29 9.21 3.54
N ARG A 2 -6.19 8.19 4.43
CA ARG A 2 -5.64 8.34 5.81
C ARG A 2 -4.10 8.16 5.84
N ILE A 3 -3.39 8.89 6.70
CA ILE A 3 -1.97 8.62 7.00
C ILE A 3 -1.87 7.91 8.35
N LEU A 4 -1.13 6.81 8.40
CA LEU A 4 -0.95 5.97 9.59
C LEU A 4 0.51 5.95 10.02
N GLU A 5 0.72 5.72 11.30
CA GLU A 5 2.02 5.26 11.81
C GLU A 5 2.37 3.89 11.20
N PRO A 6 3.66 3.58 10.97
CA PRO A 6 4.06 2.35 10.31
C PRO A 6 3.50 1.09 10.97
N THR A 7 3.54 1.00 12.30
CA THR A 7 3.01 -0.15 13.05
C THR A 7 1.53 -0.40 12.76
N ASP A 8 0.75 0.68 12.67
CA ASP A 8 -0.69 0.59 12.44
C ASP A 8 -0.97 0.22 10.97
N PHE A 9 -0.15 0.71 10.03
CA PHE A 9 -0.19 0.28 8.62
C PHE A 9 0.06 -1.23 8.47
N PHE A 10 1.12 -1.76 9.11
CA PHE A 10 1.41 -3.19 9.04
C PHE A 10 0.32 -4.03 9.71
N ALA A 11 -0.27 -3.55 10.80
CA ALA A 11 -1.41 -4.21 11.44
C ALA A 11 -2.65 -4.25 10.53
N GLU A 12 -2.95 -3.17 9.80
CA GLU A 12 -4.11 -3.12 8.88
C GLU A 12 -3.90 -3.98 7.61
N THR A 13 -2.66 -4.20 7.21
CA THR A 13 -2.32 -5.02 6.03
C THR A 13 -2.07 -6.49 6.37
N LEU A 14 -1.77 -6.81 7.63
CA LEU A 14 -1.43 -8.16 8.10
C LEU A 14 -0.30 -8.81 7.27
N GLY A 15 0.63 -8.00 6.75
CA GLY A 15 1.78 -8.43 5.96
C GLY A 15 1.49 -8.80 4.50
N GLY A 16 0.24 -9.14 4.14
CA GLY A 16 -0.14 -9.48 2.77
C GLY A 16 0.66 -10.64 2.17
N ARG A 17 0.51 -10.86 0.85
CA ARG A 17 1.39 -11.75 0.07
C ARG A 17 2.21 -10.96 -0.96
N PRO A 18 3.37 -11.45 -1.42
CA PRO A 18 4.06 -10.86 -2.57
C PRO A 18 3.12 -10.78 -3.78
N SER A 19 3.26 -9.73 -4.60
CA SER A 19 2.43 -9.59 -5.78
C SER A 19 2.76 -10.65 -6.83
N GLN A 20 1.72 -11.22 -7.43
CA GLN A 20 1.73 -12.21 -8.51
C GLN A 20 0.80 -11.81 -9.66
N MET A 21 0.04 -10.73 -9.50
CA MET A 21 -0.91 -10.21 -10.47
C MET A 21 -0.22 -9.46 -11.60
N ASP A 22 -0.69 -9.65 -12.84
CA ASP A 22 -0.40 -8.72 -13.93
C ASP A 22 -1.16 -7.41 -13.69
N THR A 23 -0.41 -6.32 -13.53
CA THR A 23 -0.96 -5.00 -13.19
C THR A 23 -0.93 -4.01 -14.33
N SER A 24 -0.51 -4.43 -15.53
CA SER A 24 -0.49 -3.58 -16.74
C SER A 24 -1.88 -3.02 -17.09
N ALA A 25 -2.95 -3.74 -16.72
CA ALA A 25 -4.33 -3.28 -16.90
C ALA A 25 -4.69 -2.02 -16.08
N TYR A 26 -3.82 -1.60 -15.16
CA TYR A 26 -4.01 -0.42 -14.33
C TYR A 26 -3.18 0.78 -14.76
N ASP A 27 -2.36 0.65 -15.81
CA ASP A 27 -1.46 1.70 -16.26
C ASP A 27 -2.21 2.98 -16.66
N GLY A 28 -1.62 4.13 -16.32
CA GLY A 28 -2.17 5.45 -16.56
C GLY A 28 -3.31 5.87 -15.63
N HIS A 29 -3.64 5.07 -14.61
CA HIS A 29 -4.68 5.43 -13.65
C HIS A 29 -4.11 6.10 -12.38
N PRO A 30 -4.67 7.23 -11.96
CA PRO A 30 -4.15 7.97 -10.82
C PRO A 30 -4.47 7.30 -9.49
N PHE A 31 -3.60 7.52 -8.50
CA PHE A 31 -3.85 7.23 -7.08
C PHE A 31 -3.28 8.34 -6.19
N GLU A 32 -3.89 8.54 -5.01
CA GLU A 32 -3.40 9.47 -3.98
C GLU A 32 -2.26 8.78 -3.21
N CYS A 33 -1.05 9.31 -3.29
CA CYS A 33 0.11 8.74 -2.63
C CYS A 33 0.31 9.31 -1.22
N ALA A 34 0.86 8.50 -0.31
CA ALA A 34 1.16 8.90 1.06
C ALA A 34 2.16 10.06 1.17
N CYS A 35 2.94 10.31 0.12
CA CYS A 35 3.83 11.47 0.02
C CYS A 35 3.08 12.81 -0.13
N GLY A 36 1.75 12.77 -0.35
CA GLY A 36 0.91 13.95 -0.53
C GLY A 36 0.65 14.35 -1.99
N GLN A 37 1.22 13.62 -2.95
CA GLN A 37 1.01 13.86 -4.39
C GLN A 37 0.08 12.80 -5.00
N ILE A 38 -0.47 13.12 -6.17
CA ILE A 38 -1.14 12.15 -7.03
C ILE A 38 -0.11 11.61 -8.02
N HIS A 39 -0.08 10.30 -8.19
CA HIS A 39 0.76 9.64 -9.19
C HIS A 39 -0.13 8.82 -10.12
N ASP A 40 0.27 8.73 -11.38
CA ASP A 40 -0.28 7.73 -12.29
C ASP A 40 0.40 6.40 -12.03
N PHE A 41 -0.40 5.34 -11.94
CA PHE A 41 0.11 3.99 -11.85
C PHE A 41 0.80 3.62 -13.17
N ASP A 42 2.01 3.08 -13.06
CA ASP A 42 2.79 2.56 -14.16
C ASP A 42 3.42 1.26 -13.67
N SER A 43 3.00 0.14 -14.23
CA SER A 43 3.46 -1.20 -13.84
C SER A 43 4.97 -1.41 -13.95
N LEU A 44 5.68 -0.57 -14.72
CA LEU A 44 7.15 -0.61 -14.83
C LEU A 44 7.86 0.20 -13.73
N ASN A 45 7.22 1.23 -13.19
CA ASN A 45 7.86 2.20 -12.27
C ASN A 45 7.26 2.19 -10.85
N VAL A 46 6.02 1.73 -10.70
CA VAL A 46 5.29 1.66 -9.43
C VAL A 46 5.30 0.22 -8.94
N ALA A 47 6.20 -0.09 -8.00
CA ALA A 47 6.30 -1.43 -7.44
C ALA A 47 5.06 -1.79 -6.60
N VAL A 48 4.44 -2.92 -6.93
CA VAL A 48 3.38 -3.52 -6.12
C VAL A 48 4.01 -4.44 -5.07
N LEU A 49 4.20 -3.91 -3.88
CA LEU A 49 4.90 -4.59 -2.79
C LEU A 49 4.12 -5.78 -2.24
N ARG A 50 2.80 -5.62 -2.09
CA ARG A 50 1.91 -6.65 -1.52
C ARG A 50 0.54 -6.66 -2.17
N GLU A 51 -0.01 -7.86 -2.28
CA GLU A 51 -1.42 -8.11 -2.50
C GLU A 51 -2.11 -8.42 -1.19
N LEU A 52 -3.28 -7.82 -1.00
CA LEU A 52 -4.13 -7.99 0.17
C LEU A 52 -5.51 -8.50 -0.24
N THR A 53 -6.23 -9.04 0.73
CA THR A 53 -7.62 -9.45 0.55
C THR A 53 -8.52 -8.28 0.12
N LYS A 54 -9.61 -8.60 -0.58
CA LYS A 54 -10.62 -7.64 -1.08
C LYS A 54 -10.08 -6.70 -2.17
N MET A 55 -9.23 -7.23 -3.06
CA MET A 55 -8.65 -6.50 -4.20
C MET A 55 -7.92 -5.22 -3.77
N ARG A 56 -7.04 -5.38 -2.79
CA ARG A 56 -6.23 -4.27 -2.26
C ARG A 56 -4.76 -4.53 -2.56
N LEU A 57 -4.02 -3.48 -2.87
CA LEU A 57 -2.61 -3.51 -3.20
C LEU A 57 -1.85 -2.53 -2.32
N VAL A 58 -0.61 -2.86 -1.98
CA VAL A 58 0.35 -1.92 -1.38
C VAL A 58 1.31 -1.48 -2.46
N LEU A 59 1.28 -0.19 -2.78
CA LEU A 59 2.09 0.44 -3.81
C LEU A 59 3.25 1.22 -3.17
N ALA A 60 4.44 1.10 -3.73
CA ALA A 60 5.54 2.02 -3.43
C ALA A 60 5.30 3.37 -4.12
N CYS A 61 5.73 4.46 -3.49
CA CYS A 61 5.76 5.75 -4.17
C CYS A 61 6.87 5.76 -5.24
N PRO A 62 6.57 6.17 -6.49
CA PRO A 62 7.54 6.18 -7.59
C PRO A 62 8.61 7.28 -7.47
N VAL A 63 8.40 8.29 -6.61
CA VAL A 63 9.30 9.45 -6.48
C VAL A 63 9.99 9.54 -5.12
N ASN A 64 9.52 8.82 -4.11
CA ASN A 64 10.06 8.85 -2.75
C ASN A 64 9.93 7.46 -2.12
N ASP A 65 11.02 6.71 -2.10
CA ASP A 65 11.13 5.34 -1.58
C ASP A 65 10.64 5.18 -0.13
N GLY A 66 10.62 6.25 0.66
CA GLY A 66 10.12 6.27 2.02
C GLY A 66 8.59 6.24 2.16
N TYR A 67 7.79 6.12 1.10
CA TYR A 67 6.32 6.13 1.20
C TYR A 67 5.66 4.92 0.53
N ILE A 68 4.67 4.36 1.23
CA ILE A 68 3.82 3.30 0.70
C ILE A 68 2.33 3.62 0.88
N THR A 69 1.52 3.20 -0.08
CA THR A 69 0.07 3.43 -0.09
C THR A 69 -0.69 2.12 -0.28
N CYS A 70 -1.67 1.87 0.57
CA CYS A 70 -2.67 0.83 0.38
C CYS A 70 -3.84 1.38 -0.47
N VAL A 71 -4.01 0.83 -1.66
CA VAL A 71 -5.11 1.14 -2.58
C VAL A 71 -6.07 -0.03 -2.68
N LYS A 72 -7.33 0.26 -3.00
CA LYS A 72 -8.33 -0.72 -3.42
C LYS A 72 -8.57 -0.58 -4.92
N VAL A 73 -8.44 -1.68 -5.65
CA VAL A 73 -8.82 -1.77 -7.05
C VAL A 73 -10.36 -1.72 -7.14
N LYS A 74 -10.89 -0.77 -7.91
CA LYS A 74 -12.35 -0.61 -8.09
C LYS A 74 -12.79 -1.21 -9.41
N GLY A 75 -13.96 -1.85 -9.38
CA GLY A 75 -14.57 -2.49 -10.54
C GLY A 75 -14.69 -4.00 -10.33
N TRP A 76 -15.84 -4.56 -10.74
CA TRP A 76 -16.05 -6.01 -10.73
C TRP A 76 -15.58 -6.61 -12.05
N PHE A 77 -16.06 -6.07 -13.18
CA PHE A 77 -15.79 -6.58 -14.54
C PHE A 77 -14.82 -5.71 -15.36
N ARG A 78 -14.76 -4.42 -15.04
CA ARG A 78 -13.87 -3.45 -15.69
C ARG A 78 -13.26 -2.57 -14.62
N PHE A 79 -11.95 -2.37 -14.72
CA PHE A 79 -11.25 -1.46 -13.83
C PHE A 79 -11.82 -0.04 -13.94
N LYS A 80 -12.06 0.59 -12.79
CA LYS A 80 -12.60 1.94 -12.66
C LYS A 80 -11.64 2.92 -12.00
N GLY A 81 -10.44 2.46 -11.64
CA GLY A 81 -9.44 3.24 -10.91
C GLY A 81 -9.18 2.72 -9.50
N PHE A 82 -8.30 3.43 -8.81
CA PHE A 82 -7.90 3.14 -7.45
C PHE A 82 -8.68 3.99 -6.44
N GLU A 83 -9.01 3.39 -5.31
CA GLU A 83 -9.43 4.11 -4.10
C GLU A 83 -8.28 4.02 -3.09
N SER A 84 -7.65 5.16 -2.79
CA SER A 84 -6.51 5.20 -1.85
C SER A 84 -7.03 5.20 -0.42
N LEU A 85 -6.78 4.12 0.31
CA LEU A 85 -7.40 3.89 1.62
C LEU A 85 -6.58 4.53 2.74
N PHE A 86 -5.32 4.14 2.81
CA PHE A 86 -4.38 4.61 3.82
C PHE A 86 -2.93 4.45 3.34
N GLY A 87 -2.02 5.22 3.92
CA GLY A 87 -0.61 5.21 3.59
C GLY A 87 0.27 5.46 4.81
N THR A 88 1.57 5.26 4.67
CA THR A 88 2.53 5.56 5.74
C THR A 88 3.87 5.97 5.14
N LYS A 89 4.70 6.64 5.96
CA LYS A 89 6.11 6.86 5.69
C LYS A 89 6.91 5.73 6.35
N VAL A 90 7.64 4.95 5.57
CA VAL A 90 8.52 3.89 6.05
C VAL A 90 9.91 4.49 6.20
N GLU A 91 10.39 4.64 7.43
CA GLU A 91 11.80 4.99 7.66
C GLU A 91 12.66 3.72 7.49
N GLU A 92 13.86 3.88 6.93
CA GLU A 92 14.84 2.81 6.66
C GLU A 92 15.34 2.17 7.97
N GLU A 93 14.50 1.42 8.68
CA GLU A 93 14.84 0.45 9.73
C GLU A 93 13.56 -0.06 10.42
N LEU A 94 12.66 -0.69 9.65
CA LEU A 94 11.51 -1.40 10.23
C LEU A 94 11.77 -2.90 10.14
N ASP A 95 12.35 -3.46 11.21
CA ASP A 95 12.32 -4.90 11.44
C ASP A 95 10.84 -5.34 11.50
N PRO A 96 10.36 -6.14 10.53
CA PRO A 96 8.96 -6.54 10.45
C PRO A 96 8.51 -7.32 11.69
N LEU A 97 9.40 -8.09 12.32
CA LEU A 97 9.10 -8.91 13.49
C LEU A 97 8.85 -8.03 14.72
N ASN A 98 9.72 -7.06 14.95
CA ASN A 98 9.62 -6.09 16.02
C ASN A 98 8.36 -5.20 15.86
N THR A 99 8.07 -4.82 14.62
CA THR A 99 6.91 -3.98 14.28
C THR A 99 5.58 -4.69 14.53
N LEU A 100 5.48 -5.97 14.14
CA LEU A 100 4.32 -6.83 14.42
C LEU A 100 4.12 -7.07 15.93
N SER A 101 5.20 -7.34 16.67
CA SER A 101 5.13 -7.54 18.12
C SER A 101 4.61 -6.29 18.85
N LYS A 102 5.12 -5.10 18.49
CA LYS A 102 4.65 -3.81 19.02
C LYS A 102 3.17 -3.57 18.74
N ALA A 103 2.71 -3.86 17.52
CA ALA A 103 1.30 -3.68 17.14
C ALA A 103 0.36 -4.62 17.91
N ILE A 104 0.76 -5.87 18.12
CA ILE A 104 -0.02 -6.84 18.91
C ILE A 104 -0.13 -6.39 20.38
N ASN A 105 0.99 -5.99 20.99
CA ASN A 105 1.02 -5.55 22.39
C ASN A 105 0.14 -4.30 22.63
N LYS A 106 0.15 -3.34 21.70
CA LYS A 106 -0.70 -2.13 21.76
C LYS A 106 -2.20 -2.44 21.70
N LYS A 107 -2.61 -3.56 21.11
CA LYS A 107 -4.03 -3.93 20.94
C LYS A 107 -4.58 -4.77 22.11
N LEU A 108 -3.69 -5.30 22.97
CA LEU A 108 -4.04 -6.17 24.10
C LEU A 108 -3.95 -5.46 25.46
N GLY A 109 -3.36 -4.27 25.53
CA GLY A 109 -3.45 -3.35 26.67
C GLY A 109 -4.58 -2.35 26.48
#